data_AF-A0A4Q3MBD1-F1
#
_entry.id   AF-A0A4Q3MBD1-F1
#
_cell.length_a   1.000
_cell.length_b   1.000
_cell.length_c   1.000
_cell.angle_alpha   90.00
_cell.angle_beta   90.00
_cell.angle_gamma   90.00
#
_symmetry.space_group_name_H-M   'P 1'
#
loop_
_entity.id
_entity.type
_entity.pdbx_description
1 polymer ?
#
loop_
_entity_poly.entity_id
_entity_poly.type
_entity_poly.pdbx_seq_one_letter_code
_entity_poly.pdbx_strand_id
1 'polypeptide(L)' 'YEVMTVDLRPRLPRITAPVTVVYGWSPDRNSPRSRADSLFRDAYARLPDPAVFERIEGAEHMVMIDQPTRFLAAVGRFMG' A
#
# COMPACT_ATOMS: atom_id res chain seq x y z
N TYR A 1 -6.05 11.60 -18.98
CA TYR A 1 -7.12 12.37 -18.31
C TYR A 1 -7.79 11.56 -17.20
N GLU A 2 -8.20 10.32 -17.48
CA GLU A 2 -8.94 9.47 -16.52
C GLU A 2 -8.19 9.18 -15.21
N VAL A 3 -6.88 8.89 -15.27
CA VAL A 3 -6.02 8.62 -14.10
C VAL A 3 -5.98 9.78 -13.08
N MET A 4 -6.17 11.02 -13.54
CA MET A 4 -6.11 12.21 -12.66
C MET A 4 -7.48 12.65 -12.13
N THR A 5 -8.57 12.07 -12.60
CA THR A 5 -9.93 12.60 -12.37
C THR A 5 -10.93 11.60 -11.80
N VAL A 6 -10.62 10.30 -11.85
CA VAL A 6 -11.52 9.26 -11.37
C VAL A 6 -11.13 8.80 -9.96
N ASP A 7 -12.02 9.03 -9.00
CA ASP A 7 -11.95 8.41 -7.68
C ASP A 7 -12.49 6.97 -7.74
N LEU A 8 -11.62 6.00 -7.50
CA LEU A 8 -11.96 4.57 -7.48
C LEU A 8 -12.38 4.06 -6.10
N ARG A 9 -12.22 4.84 -5.01
CA ARG A 9 -12.61 4.42 -3.65
C ARG A 9 -14.08 3.99 -3.53
N PRO A 10 -15.05 4.60 -4.24
CA PRO A 10 -16.44 4.11 -4.23
C PRO A 10 -16.62 2.69 -4.80
N ARG A 11 -15.63 2.16 -5.52
CA ARG A 11 -15.67 0.81 -6.11
C ARG A 11 -15.05 -0.26 -5.22
N LEU A 12 -14.29 0.11 -4.17
CA LEU A 12 -13.65 -0.82 -3.25
C LEU A 12 -14.60 -1.88 -2.64
N PRO A 13 -15.89 -1.57 -2.33
CA PRO A 13 -16.82 -2.59 -1.84
C PRO A 13 -17.08 -3.76 -2.81
N ARG A 14 -16.68 -3.64 -4.08
CA ARG A 14 -16.80 -4.70 -5.09
C ARG A 14 -15.61 -5.67 -5.09
N ILE A 15 -14.55 -5.38 -4.33
CA ILE A 15 -13.35 -6.22 -4.26
C ILE A 15 -13.54 -7.22 -3.12
N THR A 16 -13.74 -8.49 -3.46
CA THR A 16 -13.90 -9.59 -2.48
C THR A 16 -12.68 -10.51 -2.40
N ALA A 17 -11.62 -10.22 -3.16
CA ALA A 17 -10.37 -10.93 -3.08
C ALA A 17 -9.52 -10.37 -1.92
N PRO A 18 -8.63 -11.18 -1.30
CA PRO A 18 -7.66 -10.68 -0.34
C PRO A 18 -6.80 -9.56 -0.92
N VAL A 19 -6.62 -8.49 -0.16
CA VAL A 19 -5.84 -7.32 -0.59
C VAL A 19 -4.64 -7.12 0.34
N THR A 20 -3.46 -7.02 -0.27
CA THR A 20 -2.24 -6.54 0.38
C THR A 20 -1.79 -5.25 -0.27
N VAL A 21 -1.57 -4.21 0.54
CA VAL A 21 -1.06 -2.91 0.11
C VAL A 21 0.39 -2.79 0.55
N VAL A 22 1.32 -2.79 -0.41
CA VAL A 22 2.77 -2.70 -0.18
C VAL A 22 3.26 -1.31 -0.54
N TYR A 23 3.96 -0.63 0.38
CA TYR A 23 4.39 0.76 0.16
C TYR A 23 5.65 1.13 0.94
N GLY A 24 6.36 2.14 0.44
CA GLY A 24 7.54 2.71 1.09
C GLY A 24 7.16 3.53 2.32
N TRP A 25 7.89 3.35 3.42
CA TRP A 25 7.60 4.02 4.68
C TRP A 25 8.89 4.45 5.40
N SER A 26 8.77 5.42 6.30
CA SER A 26 9.86 5.86 7.17
C SER A 26 9.35 6.10 8.59
N PRO A 27 10.08 5.66 9.63
CA PRO A 27 9.80 6.04 11.01
C PRO A 27 10.14 7.50 11.33
N ASP A 28 10.93 8.17 10.48
CA ASP A 28 11.27 9.59 10.67
C ASP A 28 10.03 10.48 10.47
N ARG A 29 9.57 11.10 11.56
CA ARG A 29 8.38 11.98 11.57
C ARG A 29 8.55 13.22 10.72
N ASN A 30 9.78 13.64 10.42
CA ASN A 30 10.06 14.76 9.54
C ASN A 30 9.97 14.36 8.06
N SER A 31 10.06 13.06 7.76
CA SER A 31 9.86 12.54 6.41
C SER A 31 8.37 12.57 6.05
N PRO A 32 7.99 13.06 4.85
CA PRO A 32 6.64 12.93 4.34
C PRO A 32 6.14 11.47 4.31
N ARG A 33 7.05 10.51 4.14
CA ARG A 33 6.75 9.06 4.09
C ARG A 33 6.22 8.50 5.41
N SER A 34 6.42 9.19 6.54
CA SER A 34 5.85 8.77 7.82
C SER A 34 4.31 8.76 7.82
N ARG A 35 3.69 9.56 6.94
CA ARG A 35 2.23 9.67 6.76
C ARG A 35 1.64 8.63 5.80
N ALA A 36 2.49 7.83 5.13
CA ALA A 36 2.02 6.89 4.12
C ALA A 36 1.07 5.82 4.72
N ASP A 37 1.36 5.32 5.93
CA ASP A 37 0.54 4.28 6.57
C ASP A 37 -0.89 4.75 6.82
N SER A 38 -1.08 5.93 7.41
CA SER A 38 -2.42 6.48 7.63
C SER A 38 -3.14 6.76 6.30
N LEU A 39 -2.43 7.33 5.32
CA LEU A 39 -3.01 7.65 4.01
C LEU A 39 -3.55 6.39 3.30
N PHE A 40 -2.78 5.31 3.29
CA PHE A 40 -3.22 4.06 2.66
C PHE A 40 -4.35 3.38 3.44
N ARG A 41 -4.30 3.37 4.78
CA ARG A 41 -5.40 2.84 5.58
C ARG A 41 -6.72 3.56 5.29
N ASP A 42 -6.69 4.89 5.23
CA ASP A 42 -7.88 5.68 4.90
C ASP A 42 -8.34 5.44 3.46
N ALA A 43 -7.41 5.31 2.52
CA ALA A 43 -7.72 5.07 1.11
C ALA A 43 -8.42 3.73 0.87
N TYR A 44 -8.07 2.70 1.65
CA TYR A 44 -8.59 1.33 1.51
C TYR A 44 -9.66 0.94 2.53
N ALA A 45 -10.10 1.86 3.39
CA ALA A 45 -11.04 1.59 4.49
C ALA A 45 -12.43 1.06 4.06
N ARG A 46 -12.79 1.16 2.76
CA ARG A 46 -14.08 0.69 2.21
C ARG A 46 -14.03 -0.73 1.64
N LEU A 47 -12.91 -1.43 1.78
CA LEU A 47 -12.87 -2.85 1.45
C LEU A 47 -13.80 -3.65 2.39
N PRO A 48 -14.49 -4.68 1.88
CA PRO A 48 -15.34 -5.53 2.72
C PRO A 48 -14.50 -6.35 3.71
N ASP A 49 -13.34 -6.83 3.27
CA ASP A 49 -12.35 -7.51 4.11
C ASP A 49 -11.17 -6.56 4.41
N PRO A 50 -10.64 -6.53 5.65
CA PRO A 50 -9.50 -5.68 5.99
C PRO A 50 -8.28 -6.02 5.14
N ALA A 51 -7.67 -5.00 4.52
CA ALA A 51 -6.40 -5.17 3.82
C ALA A 51 -5.24 -5.44 4.79
N VAL A 52 -4.25 -6.19 4.32
CA VAL A 52 -2.94 -6.29 4.94
C VAL A 52 -2.08 -5.12 4.45
N PHE A 53 -1.40 -4.43 5.38
CA PHE A 53 -0.54 -3.29 5.07
C PHE A 53 0.92 -3.64 5.32
N GLU A 54 1.72 -3.68 4.27
CA GLU A 54 3.14 -4.06 4.28
C GLU A 54 4.01 -2.81 4.10
N ARG A 55 4.55 -2.30 5.22
CA ARG A 55 5.48 -1.16 5.24
C ARG A 55 6.88 -1.63 4.88
N ILE A 56 7.46 -1.05 3.84
CA ILE A 56 8.86 -1.28 3.46
C ILE A 56 9.68 -0.05 3.84
N GLU A 57 10.48 -0.20 4.90
CA GLU A 57 11.45 0.82 5.31
C GLU A 57 12.60 0.94 4.30
N GLY A 58 13.06 2.17 4.10
CA GLY A 58 14.18 2.46 3.19
C GLY A 58 13.83 2.35 1.70
N ALA A 59 12.55 2.23 1.36
CA ALA A 59 12.06 2.41 -0.01
C ALA A 59 11.54 3.84 -0.21
N GLU A 60 11.81 4.38 -1.39
CA GLU A 60 11.23 5.63 -1.87
C GLU A 60 9.95 5.30 -2.67
N HIS A 61 9.79 5.85 -3.88
CA HIS A 61 8.57 5.68 -4.66
C HIS A 61 8.46 4.30 -5.31
N MET A 62 9.58 3.65 -5.64
CA MET A 62 9.59 2.40 -6.40
C MET A 62 10.04 1.25 -5.52
N VAL A 63 9.17 0.83 -4.58
CA VAL A 63 9.45 -0.24 -3.60
C VAL A 63 10.07 -1.51 -4.20
N MET A 64 9.66 -1.88 -5.42
CA MET A 64 10.15 -3.07 -6.12
C MET A 64 11.61 -2.92 -6.58
N ILE A 65 12.05 -1.69 -6.86
CA ILE A 65 13.41 -1.34 -7.31
C ILE A 65 14.28 -0.97 -6.11
N ASP A 66 13.75 -0.20 -5.17
CA ASP A 66 14.50 0.32 -4.03
C ASP A 66 14.82 -0.78 -3.00
N GLN A 67 13.89 -1.74 -2.84
CA GLN A 67 13.98 -2.79 -1.82
C GLN A 67 13.50 -4.16 -2.38
N PRO A 68 14.13 -4.69 -3.44
CA PRO A 68 13.64 -5.86 -4.18
C PRO A 68 13.49 -7.10 -3.29
N THR A 69 14.44 -7.35 -2.38
CA THR A 69 14.39 -8.50 -1.45
C THR A 69 13.20 -8.41 -0.48
N ARG A 70 12.94 -7.22 0.07
CA ARG A 70 11.82 -7.02 1.01
C ARG A 70 10.48 -7.08 0.27
N PHE A 71 10.43 -6.54 -0.94
CA PHE A 71 9.27 -6.63 -1.80
C PHE A 71 8.92 -8.08 -2.14
N LEU A 72 9.90 -8.88 -2.60
CA LEU A 72 9.70 -10.29 -2.91
C LEU A 72 9.27 -11.09 -1.67
N ALA A 73 9.80 -10.78 -0.48
CA ALA A 73 9.35 -11.41 0.75
C ALA A 73 7.87 -11.07 1.07
N ALA A 74 7.42 -9.84 0.81
CA ALA A 74 6.01 -9.45 0.97
C ALA A 74 5.10 -10.19 -0.03
N VAL A 75 5.56 -10.36 -1.28
CA VAL A 75 4.86 -11.18 -2.28
C VAL A 75 4.78 -12.64 -1.82
N GLY A 76 5.87 -13.21 -1.31
CA GLY A 76 5.88 -14.57 -0.76
C GLY A 76 4.83 -14.76 0.34
N ARG A 77 4.76 -13.83 1.32
CA ARG A 77 3.73 -13.86 2.38
C ARG A 77 2.31 -13.76 1.84
N PHE A 78 2.10 -13.02 0.76
CA PHE A 78 0.77 -12.93 0.12
C PHE A 78 0.36 -14.24 -0.57
N MET A 79 1.32 -15.00 -1.09
CA MET A 79 1.05 -16.23 -1.85
C MET A 79 0.87 -17.49 -0.98
N GLY A 80 1.30 -17.47 0.29
CA GLY A 80 1.20 -18.60 1.23
C GLY A 80 2.52 -19.01 1.84
#